data_AF-A0A1H8ERQ9-F1
#
_entry.id   AF-A0A1H8ERQ9-F1
#
_cell.length_a   1.000
_cell.length_b   1.000
_cell.length_c   1.000
_cell.angle_alpha   90.00
_cell.angle_beta   90.00
_cell.angle_gamma   90.00
#
_symmetry.space_group_name_H-M   'P 1'
#
loop_
_entity.id
_entity.type
_entity.pdbx_description
1 polymer ?
#
loop_
_entity_poly.entity_id
_entity_poly.type
_entity_poly.pdbx_seq_one_letter_code
_entity_poly.pdbx_strand_id
1 'polypeptide(L)'
;MWNPGFAFLERSQALVYGYRRSLCVHSWVHRGTQRDPGLVLGLDRGGSCRGMAFRIAPEQWDETIDYLRERELVTNVYLERCLPLQLADGRASKAIAYVVDRSHTQYAGGLDAIAAARVVHGAQGQSGPNDAYVFNTLAHLREMGIRDHWLEQVVGEVERLRKAA
;
A
#
# COMPACT_ATOMS: atom_id res chain seq x y z
N MET A 1 -0.93 0.59 -7.87
CA MET A 1 -2.32 0.49 -8.37
C MET A 1 -2.59 1.50 -9.48
N TRP A 2 -2.44 2.81 -9.25
CA TRP A 2 -2.63 3.83 -10.30
C TRP A 2 -1.43 3.95 -11.26
N ASN A 3 -0.21 3.68 -10.77
CA ASN A 3 1.00 3.62 -11.57
C ASN A 3 1.56 2.17 -11.56
N PRO A 4 1.10 1.27 -12.45
CA PRO A 4 1.57 -0.12 -12.46
C PRO A 4 3.03 -0.25 -12.91
N GLY A 5 3.47 0.55 -13.88
CA GLY A 5 4.84 0.52 -14.41
C GLY A 5 5.12 -0.62 -15.40
N PHE A 6 4.09 -1.36 -15.83
CA PHE A 6 4.19 -2.47 -16.79
C PHE A 6 2.94 -2.50 -17.68
N ALA A 7 3.04 -3.20 -18.81
CA ALA A 7 1.92 -3.42 -19.74
C ALA A 7 0.97 -4.52 -19.23
N PHE A 8 -0.33 -4.38 -19.50
CA PHE A 8 -1.33 -5.36 -19.09
C PHE A 8 -2.44 -5.48 -20.14
N LEU A 9 -3.02 -6.68 -20.24
CA LEU A 9 -4.15 -6.99 -21.13
C LEU A 9 -5.49 -6.58 -20.52
N GLU A 10 -5.59 -6.60 -19.19
CA GLU A 10 -6.82 -6.30 -18.47
C GLU A 10 -6.50 -5.69 -17.11
N ARG A 11 -7.34 -4.75 -16.68
CA ARG A 11 -7.32 -4.18 -15.34
C ARG A 11 -8.73 -4.24 -14.77
N SER A 12 -8.89 -4.86 -13.61
CA SER A 12 -10.19 -5.07 -12.96
C SER A 12 -10.10 -4.80 -11.46
N GLN A 13 -11.17 -4.28 -10.85
CA GLN A 13 -11.22 -4.19 -9.39
C GLN A 13 -11.20 -5.60 -8.80
N ALA A 14 -10.47 -5.75 -7.70
CA ALA A 14 -10.27 -7.02 -7.05
C ALA A 14 -10.45 -6.91 -5.53
N LEU A 15 -11.00 -7.96 -4.93
CA LEU A 15 -11.15 -8.13 -3.50
C LEU A 15 -10.33 -9.33 -3.04
N VAL A 16 -9.42 -9.08 -2.09
CA VAL A 16 -8.65 -10.12 -1.40
C VAL A 16 -9.16 -10.22 0.04
N TYR A 17 -9.44 -11.43 0.50
CA TYR A 17 -9.83 -11.70 1.89
C TYR A 17 -8.62 -12.13 2.73
N GLY A 18 -8.71 -11.91 4.05
CA GLY A 18 -7.64 -12.25 5.00
C GLY A 18 -6.54 -11.19 5.09
N TYR A 19 -6.64 -10.11 4.30
CA TYR A 19 -5.70 -9.00 4.30
C TYR A 19 -6.42 -7.65 4.28
N ARG A 20 -5.84 -6.64 4.91
CA ARG A 20 -6.32 -5.26 4.96
C ARG A 20 -5.21 -4.33 4.49
N ARG A 21 -5.62 -3.20 3.92
CA ARG A 21 -4.72 -2.06 3.70
C ARG A 21 -4.40 -1.43 5.06
N SER A 22 -3.12 -1.16 5.33
CA SER A 22 -2.67 -0.52 6.56
C SER A 22 -1.40 0.28 6.33
N LEU A 23 -1.23 1.42 7.01
CA LEU A 23 0.07 2.10 7.10
C LEU A 23 0.94 1.36 8.14
N CYS A 24 1.43 0.18 7.78
CA CYS A 24 2.08 -0.77 8.69
C CYS A 24 3.57 -1.01 8.36
N VAL A 25 4.17 -0.17 7.52
CA VAL A 25 5.58 -0.30 7.14
C VAL A 25 6.30 1.02 7.42
N HIS A 26 7.37 0.95 8.20
CA HIS A 26 8.30 2.05 8.40
C HIS A 26 9.11 2.30 7.13
N SER A 27 8.96 3.49 6.55
CA SER A 27 9.75 3.95 5.41
C SER A 27 10.96 4.75 5.89
N TRP A 28 12.16 4.20 5.67
CA TRP A 28 13.43 4.81 6.07
C TRP A 28 14.12 5.64 4.98
N VAL A 29 13.60 5.66 3.75
CA VAL A 29 14.26 6.33 2.62
C VAL A 29 13.30 7.28 1.90
N HIS A 30 12.18 6.78 1.39
CA HIS A 30 11.31 7.56 0.51
C HIS A 30 10.43 8.57 1.24
N ARG A 31 9.85 8.16 2.37
CA ARG A 31 8.88 8.95 3.15
C ARG A 31 9.33 9.25 4.58
N GLY A 32 10.57 8.95 4.90
CA GLY A 32 11.18 9.20 6.21
C GLY A 32 12.66 8.90 6.17
N THR A 33 13.25 8.82 7.35
CA THR A 33 14.65 8.41 7.58
C THR A 33 14.70 7.26 8.59
N GLN A 34 15.87 6.66 8.83
CA GLN A 34 15.99 5.69 9.93
C GLN A 34 15.76 6.32 11.31
N ARG A 35 16.09 7.60 11.48
CA ARG A 35 15.92 8.33 12.75
C ARG A 35 14.48 8.79 12.97
N ASP A 36 13.83 9.21 11.89
CA ASP A 36 12.44 9.65 11.88
C ASP A 36 11.70 8.94 10.74
N PRO A 37 11.25 7.70 10.96
CA PRO A 37 10.66 6.87 9.94
C PRO A 37 9.26 7.36 9.56
N GLY A 38 8.97 7.40 8.26
CA GLY A 38 7.61 7.57 7.78
C GLY A 38 6.84 6.26 7.86
N LEU A 39 5.55 6.30 7.52
CA LEU A 39 4.69 5.16 7.32
C LEU A 39 4.22 5.06 5.86
N VAL A 40 4.33 3.87 5.30
CA VAL A 40 3.81 3.53 3.97
C VAL A 40 2.87 2.32 4.06
N LEU A 41 2.06 2.15 3.03
CA LEU A 41 1.05 1.10 3.01
C LEU A 41 1.66 -0.29 2.81
N GLY A 42 1.07 -1.27 3.48
CA GLY A 42 1.21 -2.69 3.19
C GLY A 42 -0.13 -3.42 3.24
N LEU A 43 -0.14 -4.66 2.72
CA LEU A 43 -1.20 -5.62 2.98
C LEU A 43 -0.87 -6.39 4.26
N ASP A 44 -1.55 -6.04 5.34
CA ASP A 44 -1.42 -6.68 6.65
C ASP A 44 -2.51 -7.73 6.87
N ARG A 45 -2.27 -8.73 7.73
CA ARG A 45 -3.26 -9.80 7.97
C ARG A 45 -4.53 -9.25 8.64
N GLY A 46 -5.68 -9.75 8.19
CA GLY A 46 -7.01 -9.50 8.74
C GLY A 46 -7.95 -8.79 7.76
N GLY A 47 -9.26 -8.99 7.92
CA GLY A 47 -10.28 -8.28 7.13
C GLY A 47 -10.28 -8.63 5.64
N SER A 48 -10.46 -7.60 4.81
CA SER A 48 -10.46 -7.70 3.35
C SER A 48 -9.94 -6.40 2.72
N CYS A 49 -9.34 -6.49 1.54
CA CYS A 49 -8.78 -5.34 0.84
C CYS A 49 -9.32 -5.28 -0.59
N ARG A 50 -9.95 -4.16 -0.94
CA ARG A 50 -10.31 -3.81 -2.32
C ARG A 50 -9.14 -3.09 -2.98
N GLY A 51 -8.77 -3.51 -4.18
CA GLY A 51 -7.70 -2.93 -4.97
C GLY A 51 -7.92 -3.20 -6.46
N MET A 52 -6.83 -3.29 -7.21
CA MET A 52 -6.84 -3.59 -8.65
C MET A 52 -6.01 -4.84 -8.93
N ALA A 53 -6.54 -5.73 -9.77
CA ALA A 53 -5.81 -6.83 -10.39
C ALA A 53 -5.48 -6.49 -11.84
N PHE A 54 -4.31 -6.95 -12.29
CA PHE A 54 -3.81 -6.76 -13.64
C PHE A 54 -3.54 -8.13 -14.26
N ARG A 55 -4.09 -8.36 -15.46
CA ARG A 55 -3.79 -9.57 -16.24
C ARG A 55 -2.68 -9.25 -17.22
N ILE A 56 -1.60 -10.01 -17.13
CA ILE A 56 -0.40 -9.83 -17.96
C ILE A 56 -0.43 -10.85 -19.10
N ALA A 57 0.12 -10.47 -20.25
CA ALA A 57 0.32 -11.43 -21.34
C ALA A 57 1.37 -12.48 -20.91
N PRO A 58 1.22 -13.76 -21.26
CA PRO A 58 2.19 -14.79 -20.89
C PRO A 58 3.64 -14.43 -21.27
N GLU A 59 3.82 -13.78 -22.41
CA GLU A 59 5.13 -13.38 -22.95
C GLU A 59 5.78 -12.24 -22.14
N GLN A 60 4.99 -11.49 -21.36
CA GLN A 60 5.44 -10.37 -20.53
C GLN A 60 5.57 -10.74 -19.05
N TRP A 61 5.23 -11.98 -18.68
CA TRP A 61 5.12 -12.40 -17.29
C TRP A 61 6.46 -12.27 -16.54
N ASP A 62 7.53 -12.87 -17.07
CA ASP A 62 8.83 -12.91 -16.40
C ASP A 62 9.40 -11.49 -16.20
N GLU A 63 9.38 -10.66 -17.26
CA GLU A 63 9.81 -9.26 -17.19
C GLU A 63 9.00 -8.47 -16.14
N THR A 64 7.68 -8.65 -16.11
CA THR A 64 6.80 -7.94 -15.17
C THR A 64 7.06 -8.36 -13.72
N ILE A 65 7.27 -9.66 -13.48
CA ILE A 65 7.52 -10.18 -12.15
C ILE A 65 8.90 -9.75 -11.64
N ASP A 66 9.94 -9.79 -12.49
CA ASP A 66 11.27 -9.35 -12.09
C ASP A 66 11.29 -7.85 -11.79
N TYR A 67 10.65 -7.03 -12.63
CA TYR A 67 10.44 -5.61 -12.35
C TYR A 67 9.74 -5.37 -11.00
N LEU A 68 8.69 -6.14 -10.69
CA LEU A 68 7.98 -6.02 -9.42
C LEU A 68 8.83 -6.45 -8.23
N ARG A 69 9.65 -7.49 -8.36
CA ARG A 69 10.57 -7.93 -7.31
C ARG A 69 11.63 -6.88 -7.03
N GLU A 70 12.24 -6.30 -8.07
CA GLU A 70 13.20 -5.22 -7.92
C GLU A 70 12.60 -3.99 -7.24
N ARG A 71 11.32 -3.69 -7.51
CA ARG A 71 10.64 -2.53 -6.93
C ARG A 71 10.15 -2.76 -5.50
N GLU A 72 9.59 -3.93 -5.21
CA GLU A 72 8.88 -4.19 -3.94
C GLU A 72 9.77 -4.93 -2.91
N LEU A 73 10.73 -5.75 -3.35
CA LEU A 73 11.53 -6.60 -2.44
C LEU A 73 12.89 -5.99 -2.06
N VAL A 74 13.10 -4.70 -2.30
CA VAL A 74 14.38 -3.99 -2.02
C VAL A 74 14.88 -4.24 -0.59
N THR A 75 13.99 -4.21 0.39
CA THR A 75 14.33 -4.48 1.80
C THR A 75 13.78 -5.82 2.29
N ASN A 76 13.06 -6.57 1.46
CA ASN A 76 12.32 -7.79 1.84
C ASN A 76 11.30 -7.59 2.98
N VAL A 77 10.86 -6.36 3.24
CA VAL A 77 9.74 -6.10 4.17
C VAL A 77 8.42 -6.69 3.69
N TYR A 78 8.32 -7.00 2.40
CA TYR A 78 7.19 -7.71 1.82
C TYR A 78 7.56 -9.13 1.43
N LEU A 79 6.55 -10.00 1.45
CA LEU A 79 6.58 -11.38 1.02
C LEU A 79 5.74 -11.51 -0.24
N GLU A 80 6.34 -12.08 -1.29
CA GLU A 80 5.60 -12.46 -2.50
C GLU A 80 4.67 -13.64 -2.18
N ARG A 81 3.38 -13.51 -2.50
CA ARG A 81 2.37 -14.54 -2.27
C ARG A 81 1.42 -14.63 -3.45
N CYS A 82 1.05 -15.85 -3.82
CA CYS A 82 -0.06 -16.11 -4.73
C CYS A 82 -1.35 -16.18 -3.91
N LEU A 83 -2.20 -15.16 -4.00
CA LEU A 83 -3.42 -15.03 -3.21
C LEU A 83 -4.68 -15.27 -4.06
N PRO A 84 -5.70 -15.93 -3.50
CA PRO A 84 -7.02 -15.95 -4.13
C PRO A 84 -7.65 -14.55 -4.07
N LEU A 85 -8.38 -14.18 -5.13
CA LEU A 85 -9.10 -12.92 -5.22
C LEU A 85 -10.44 -13.09 -5.95
N GLN A 86 -11.36 -12.16 -5.68
CA GLN A 86 -12.60 -12.00 -6.45
C GLN A 86 -12.52 -10.75 -7.31
N LEU A 87 -12.81 -10.88 -8.60
CA LEU A 87 -12.90 -9.78 -9.53
C LEU A 87 -14.28 -9.11 -9.48
N ALA A 88 -14.37 -7.88 -9.99
CA ALA A 88 -15.59 -7.08 -9.97
C ALA A 88 -16.78 -7.73 -10.71
N ASP A 89 -16.49 -8.57 -11.69
CA ASP A 89 -17.48 -9.33 -12.47
C ASP A 89 -17.88 -10.67 -11.84
N GLY A 90 -17.43 -10.94 -10.62
CA GLY A 90 -17.74 -12.15 -9.86
C GLY A 90 -16.81 -13.33 -10.12
N ARG A 91 -15.88 -13.25 -11.09
CA ARG A 91 -14.89 -14.31 -11.31
C ARG A 91 -13.96 -14.45 -10.11
N ALA A 92 -13.65 -15.68 -9.73
CA ALA A 92 -12.57 -15.99 -8.80
C ALA A 92 -11.26 -16.25 -9.58
N SER A 93 -10.14 -15.77 -9.07
CA SER A 93 -8.82 -16.00 -9.66
C SER A 93 -7.73 -16.04 -8.58
N LYS A 94 -6.47 -16.16 -9.00
CA LYS A 94 -5.29 -15.97 -8.17
C LYS A 94 -4.39 -14.91 -8.78
N ALA A 95 -3.70 -14.15 -7.95
CA ALA A 95 -2.66 -13.22 -8.39
C ALA A 95 -1.49 -13.17 -7.42
N ILE A 96 -0.35 -12.72 -7.93
CA ILE A 96 0.79 -12.34 -7.10
C ILE A 96 0.44 -11.05 -6.36
N ALA A 97 0.69 -11.05 -5.06
CA ALA A 97 0.57 -9.90 -4.19
C ALA A 97 1.77 -9.86 -3.22
N TYR A 98 2.17 -8.65 -2.86
CA TYR A 98 3.22 -8.41 -1.88
C TYR A 98 2.57 -8.04 -0.54
N VAL A 99 2.72 -8.92 0.45
CA VAL A 99 2.12 -8.77 1.79
C VAL A 99 3.20 -8.47 2.80
N VAL A 100 2.91 -7.68 3.83
CA VAL A 100 3.96 -7.31 4.79
C VAL A 100 4.44 -8.54 5.58
N ASP A 101 5.75 -8.68 5.75
CA ASP A 101 6.33 -9.60 6.70
C ASP A 101 6.24 -9.00 8.12
N ARG A 102 5.45 -9.64 8.99
CA ARG A 102 5.30 -9.21 10.39
C ARG A 102 6.53 -9.50 11.26
N SER A 103 7.47 -10.34 10.81
CA SER A 103 8.75 -10.53 11.51
C SER A 103 9.81 -9.50 11.12
N HIS A 104 9.56 -8.69 10.09
CA HIS A 104 10.56 -7.76 9.59
C HIS A 104 10.70 -6.53 10.51
N THR A 105 11.92 -6.02 10.67
CA THR A 105 12.21 -4.86 11.53
C THR A 105 11.48 -3.57 11.12
N GLN A 106 11.06 -3.46 9.85
CA GLN A 106 10.28 -2.33 9.35
C GLN A 106 8.77 -2.50 9.54
N TYR A 107 8.29 -3.62 10.10
CA TYR A 107 6.87 -3.76 10.41
C TYR A 107 6.49 -2.85 11.57
N ALA A 108 5.60 -1.88 11.29
CA ALA A 108 5.14 -0.88 12.25
C ALA A 108 3.94 -1.34 13.10
N GLY A 109 3.43 -2.55 12.87
CA GLY A 109 2.24 -3.04 13.56
C GLY A 109 0.94 -2.39 13.08
N GLY A 110 -0.10 -2.52 13.91
CA GLY A 110 -1.37 -1.83 13.72
C GLY A 110 -1.46 -0.60 14.61
N LEU A 111 -1.12 0.56 14.07
CA LEU A 111 -1.28 1.84 14.75
C LEU A 111 -2.73 2.31 14.67
N ASP A 112 -3.20 3.01 15.71
CA ASP A 112 -4.43 3.78 15.60
C ASP A 112 -4.24 5.02 14.70
N ALA A 113 -5.35 5.65 14.31
CA ALA A 113 -5.31 6.76 13.37
C ALA A 113 -4.54 7.98 13.89
N ILE A 114 -4.58 8.24 15.21
CA ILE A 114 -3.91 9.39 15.83
C ILE A 114 -2.40 9.16 15.86
N ALA A 115 -1.96 7.97 16.26
CA ALA A 115 -0.55 7.59 16.28
C ALA A 115 0.02 7.58 14.85
N ALA A 116 -0.70 7.01 13.88
CA ALA A 116 -0.30 7.04 12.49
C ALA A 116 -0.19 8.48 11.96
N ALA A 117 -1.17 9.34 12.26
CA ALA A 117 -1.17 10.73 11.82
C ALA A 117 0.02 11.54 12.37
N ARG A 118 0.41 11.33 13.63
CA ARG A 118 1.60 11.99 14.21
C ARG A 118 2.87 11.66 13.44
N VAL A 119 3.08 10.39 13.12
CA VAL A 119 4.24 9.95 12.33
C VAL A 119 4.18 10.54 10.92
N VAL A 120 3.03 10.40 10.25
CA VAL A 120 2.82 10.88 8.88
C VAL A 120 3.00 12.40 8.76
N HIS A 121 2.60 13.16 9.79
CA HIS A 121 2.73 14.62 9.80
C HIS A 121 4.18 15.08 9.97
N GLY A 122 4.98 14.38 10.79
CA GLY A 122 6.36 14.77 11.10
C GLY A 122 7.41 14.28 10.11
N ALA A 123 7.17 13.14 9.45
CA ALA A 123 8.19 12.46 8.67
C ALA A 123 8.35 13.02 7.24
N GLN A 124 9.61 13.09 6.79
CA GLN A 124 9.99 13.42 5.42
C GLN A 124 11.15 12.54 4.96
N GLY A 125 11.09 12.08 3.70
CA GLY A 125 12.17 11.34 3.06
C GLY A 125 12.58 11.93 1.71
N GLN A 126 13.38 11.17 0.97
CA GLN A 126 13.91 11.55 -0.33
C GLN A 126 12.81 11.87 -1.36
N SER A 127 11.67 11.20 -1.27
CA SER A 127 10.54 11.40 -2.19
C SER A 127 9.57 12.48 -1.70
N GLY A 128 9.93 13.23 -0.65
CA GLY A 128 9.16 14.32 -0.07
C GLY A 128 8.43 13.95 1.24
N PRO A 129 7.54 14.84 1.71
CA PRO A 129 6.78 14.65 2.94
C PRO A 129 5.94 13.37 2.94
N ASN A 130 5.77 12.75 4.11
CA ASN A 130 4.98 11.53 4.22
C ASN A 130 3.48 11.80 4.07
N ASP A 131 2.98 12.91 4.59
CA ASP A 131 1.58 13.30 4.47
C ASP A 131 1.14 13.52 3.01
N ALA A 132 1.99 14.09 2.16
CA ALA A 132 1.75 14.21 0.73
C ALA A 132 1.53 12.84 0.07
N TYR A 133 2.27 11.81 0.49
CA TYR A 133 2.05 10.44 0.03
C TYR A 133 0.70 9.88 0.47
N VAL A 134 0.32 10.10 1.74
CA VAL A 134 -0.95 9.60 2.29
C VAL A 134 -2.14 10.28 1.61
N PHE A 135 -2.10 11.60 1.42
CA PHE A 135 -3.16 12.33 0.71
C PHE A 135 -3.29 11.91 -0.74
N ASN A 136 -2.18 11.80 -1.47
CA ASN A 136 -2.19 11.35 -2.86
C ASN A 136 -2.75 9.92 -2.98
N THR A 137 -2.37 9.05 -2.03
CA THR A 137 -2.89 7.68 -1.98
C THR A 137 -4.40 7.66 -1.75
N LEU A 138 -4.91 8.46 -0.79
CA LEU A 138 -6.35 8.54 -0.54
C LEU A 138 -7.11 9.11 -1.75
N ALA A 139 -6.56 10.11 -2.43
CA ALA A 139 -7.15 10.69 -3.65
C ALA A 139 -7.31 9.62 -4.75
N HIS A 140 -6.25 8.86 -5.06
CA HIS A 140 -6.34 7.78 -6.04
C HIS A 140 -7.29 6.65 -5.63
N LEU A 141 -7.37 6.31 -4.34
CA LEU A 141 -8.36 5.34 -3.87
C LEU A 141 -9.78 5.82 -4.17
N ARG A 142 -10.08 7.09 -3.92
CA ARG A 142 -11.37 7.70 -4.24
C ARG A 142 -11.67 7.72 -5.74
N GLU A 143 -10.69 8.08 -6.58
CA GLU A 143 -10.82 8.04 -8.04
C GLU A 143 -11.14 6.63 -8.57
N MET A 144 -10.61 5.60 -7.90
CA MET A 144 -10.89 4.20 -8.22
C MET A 144 -12.21 3.68 -7.61
N GLY A 145 -12.98 4.53 -6.91
CA GLY A 145 -14.22 4.14 -6.22
C GLY A 145 -13.99 3.29 -4.97
N ILE A 146 -12.78 3.29 -4.41
CA ILE A 146 -12.41 2.53 -3.21
C ILE A 146 -12.46 3.45 -1.99
N ARG A 147 -13.40 3.18 -1.08
CA ARG A 147 -13.48 3.88 0.20
C ARG A 147 -12.64 3.17 1.27
N ASP A 148 -11.80 3.93 1.95
CA ASP A 148 -10.94 3.44 3.03
C ASP A 148 -11.12 4.29 4.28
N HIS A 149 -12.08 3.91 5.12
CA HIS A 149 -12.48 4.70 6.28
C HIS A 149 -11.34 4.96 7.27
N TRP A 150 -10.44 4.00 7.43
CA TRP A 150 -9.31 4.15 8.36
C TRP A 150 -8.29 5.15 7.80
N LEU A 151 -7.96 5.08 6.52
CA LEU A 151 -7.07 6.07 5.90
C LEU A 151 -7.70 7.47 5.88
N GLU A 152 -9.02 7.57 5.69
CA GLU A 152 -9.78 8.83 5.83
C GLU A 152 -9.65 9.43 7.23
N GLN A 153 -9.69 8.61 8.29
CA GLN A 153 -9.47 9.05 9.66
C GLN A 153 -8.04 9.56 9.88
N VAL A 154 -7.03 8.83 9.39
CA VAL A 154 -5.62 9.27 9.47
C VAL A 154 -5.45 10.63 8.80
N VAL A 155 -6.00 10.82 7.60
CA VAL A 155 -5.96 12.10 6.87
C VAL A 155 -6.59 13.23 7.68
N GLY A 156 -7.78 13.00 8.26
CA GLY A 156 -8.44 13.99 9.10
C GLY A 156 -7.61 14.40 10.32
N GLU A 157 -6.93 13.44 10.96
CA GLU A 157 -6.02 13.73 12.08
C GLU A 157 -4.77 14.50 11.65
N VAL A 158 -4.18 14.20 10.49
CA VAL A 158 -3.04 14.98 9.94
C VAL A 158 -3.46 16.42 9.66
N GLU A 159 -4.65 16.63 9.07
CA GLU A 159 -5.19 17.97 8.83
C GLU A 159 -5.43 18.73 10.14
N ARG A 160 -5.89 18.05 11.19
CA ARG A 160 -6.06 18.64 12.53
C ARG A 160 -4.71 19.07 13.12
N LEU A 161 -3.67 18.25 13.01
CA LEU A 161 -2.32 18.57 13.48
C LEU A 161 -1.75 19.79 12.75
N ARG A 162 -1.88 19.85 11.42
CA ARG A 162 -1.42 20.99 10.60
C ARG A 162 -2.06 22.33 10.98
N LYS A 163 -3.32 22.33 11.43
CA LYS A 163 -4.03 23.54 11.87
C LYS A 163 -3.62 24.01 13.28
N ALA A 164 -3.01 23.13 14.06
CA ALA A 164 -2.60 23.41 15.44
C ALA A 164 -1.13 23.84 15.56
N ALA A 165 -0.36 23.74 14.47
CA ALA A 165 1.03 24.20 14.34
C ALA A 165 1.08 25.65 13.86
#